data_AF-A0A920F7J7-F1
#
_entry.id   AF-A0A920F7J7-F1
#
_cell.length_a   1.000
_cell.length_b   1.000
_cell.length_c   1.000
_cell.angle_alpha   90.00
_cell.angle_beta   90.00
_cell.angle_gamma   90.00
#
_symmetry.space_group_name_H-M   'P 1'
#
loop_
_entity.id
_entity.type
_entity.pdbx_description
1 polymer ?
#
loop_
_entity_poly.entity_id
_entity_poly.type
_entity_poly.pdbx_seq_one_letter_code
_entity_poly.pdbx_strand_id
1 'polypeptide(L)'
;MEFYCVTYGGGIHMIDLMRWLLDEEIVEVCGMSNKKLTRGSKFNFDDTVTNLLKFKSGTVGRTTSNLGAQRPQIHGLSVYGTREKLHK
;
A
#
# COMPACT_ATOMS: atom_id res chain seq x y z
N MET A 1 11.04 17.63 5.64
CA MET A 1 9.74 17.36 4.96
C MET A 1 8.66 17.54 6.01
N GLU A 2 7.70 18.44 5.80
CA GLU A 2 6.66 18.73 6.81
C GLU A 2 5.62 17.59 6.94
N PHE A 3 5.46 16.76 5.91
CA PHE A 3 4.57 15.59 5.90
C PHE A 3 5.33 14.34 5.45
N TYR A 4 5.14 13.22 6.13
CA TYR A 4 5.62 11.90 5.71
C TYR A 4 4.58 10.86 6.15
N CYS A 5 4.38 9.78 5.41
CA CYS A 5 3.60 8.64 5.92
C CYS A 5 4.19 7.34 5.39
N VAL A 6 3.88 6.23 6.04
CA VAL A 6 4.41 4.92 5.63
C VAL A 6 3.97 4.51 4.22
N THR A 7 2.81 5.00 3.76
CA THR A 7 2.39 4.84 2.38
C THR A 7 3.29 5.61 1.43
N TYR A 8 3.69 6.85 1.73
CA TYR A 8 4.67 7.59 0.92
C TYR A 8 6.07 6.97 0.96
N GLY A 9 6.47 6.41 2.11
CA GLY A 9 7.78 5.79 2.26
C GLY A 9 7.96 4.50 1.46
N GLY A 10 6.97 3.59 1.48
CA GLY A 10 7.08 2.28 0.83
C GLY A 10 5.85 1.84 0.04
N GLY A 11 4.65 2.24 0.47
CA GLY A 11 3.41 1.89 -0.23
C GLY A 11 3.31 2.47 -1.64
N ILE A 12 3.91 3.63 -1.89
CA ILE A 12 3.80 4.38 -3.14
C ILE A 12 4.35 3.60 -4.33
N HIS A 13 5.44 2.86 -4.14
CA HIS A 13 6.03 2.03 -5.19
C HIS A 13 5.07 0.93 -5.66
N MET A 14 4.31 0.34 -4.74
CA MET A 14 3.34 -0.70 -5.06
C MET A 14 2.09 -0.11 -5.72
N ILE A 15 1.64 1.06 -5.27
CA ILE A 15 0.52 1.77 -5.87
C ILE A 15 0.85 2.17 -7.30
N ASP A 16 2.04 2.73 -7.52
CA ASP A 16 2.54 3.10 -8.83
C ASP A 16 2.68 1.89 -9.75
N LEU A 17 3.28 0.80 -9.25
CA LEU A 17 3.40 -0.46 -10.01
C LEU A 17 2.03 -1.02 -10.41
N MET A 18 1.01 -0.96 -9.54
CA MET A 18 -0.34 -1.40 -9.89
C MET A 18 -0.98 -0.51 -10.96
N ARG A 19 -0.83 0.81 -10.86
CA ARG A 19 -1.30 1.76 -11.89
C ARG A 19 -0.63 1.51 -13.23
N TRP A 20 0.69 1.29 -13.21
CA TRP A 20 1.47 0.97 -14.40
C TRP A 20 1.06 -0.36 -15.04
N LEU A 21 0.84 -1.41 -14.24
CA LEU A 21 0.43 -2.72 -14.75
C LEU A 21 -0.98 -2.71 -15.35
N LEU A 22 -1.89 -1.93 -14.78
CA LEU A 22 -3.27 -1.82 -15.24
C LEU A 22 -3.46 -0.75 -16.32
N ASP A 23 -2.48 0.14 -16.50
CA ASP A 23 -2.60 1.37 -17.30
C ASP A 23 -3.86 2.18 -16.93
N GLU A 24 -4.15 2.23 -15.62
CA GLU A 24 -5.38 2.79 -15.07
C GLU A 24 -5.18 3.60 -13.80
N GLU A 25 -6.11 4.53 -13.59
CA GLU A 25 -6.19 5.34 -12.39
C GLU A 25 -7.09 4.75 -11.31
N ILE A 26 -6.73 5.04 -10.06
CA ILE A 26 -7.54 4.74 -8.87
C ILE A 26 -8.62 5.82 -8.74
N VAL A 27 -9.87 5.38 -8.60
CA VAL A 27 -11.05 6.26 -8.51
C VAL A 27 -11.67 6.30 -7.11
N GLU A 28 -11.35 5.34 -6.25
CA GLU A 28 -11.88 5.28 -4.88
C GLU A 28 -10.85 4.62 -3.95
N VAL A 29 -10.76 5.14 -2.71
CA VAL A 29 -9.88 4.61 -1.66
C VAL A 29 -10.63 4.55 -0.34
N CYS A 30 -10.50 3.44 0.37
CA CYS A 30 -10.92 3.30 1.76
C CYS A 30 -9.74 2.75 2.58
N GLY A 31 -9.41 3.38 3.71
CA GLY A 31 -8.21 3.07 4.46
C GLY A 31 -8.44 2.96 5.96
N MET A 32 -7.57 2.19 6.62
CA MET A 32 -7.47 2.09 8.07
C MET A 32 -5.99 2.13 8.47
N SER A 33 -5.70 2.66 9.65
CA SER A 33 -4.34 2.84 10.13
C SER A 33 -4.22 2.73 11.64
N ASN A 34 -2.98 2.59 12.13
CA ASN A 34 -2.68 2.67 13.56
C ASN A 34 -1.23 3.12 13.82
N LYS A 35 -0.97 3.50 15.07
CA LYS A 35 0.33 3.94 15.58
C LYS A 35 0.78 3.13 16.78
N LYS A 36 0.80 1.80 16.67
CA LYS A 36 1.09 0.92 17.81
C LYS A 36 2.58 0.81 18.11
N LEU A 37 3.43 0.67 17.09
CA LEU A 37 4.87 0.48 17.24
C LEU A 37 5.58 1.78 17.64
N THR A 38 5.23 2.88 16.98
CA THR A 38 5.92 4.16 17.08
C THR A 38 5.32 5.09 18.14
N ARG A 39 4.37 4.58 18.94
CA ARG A 39 3.74 5.33 20.03
C ARG A 39 4.80 5.83 21.02
N GLY A 40 4.81 7.15 21.26
CA GLY A 40 5.77 7.79 22.16
C GLY A 40 7.15 8.06 21.56
N SER A 41 7.38 7.73 20.29
CA SER A 41 8.60 8.10 19.55
C SER A 41 8.47 9.49 18.91
N LYS A 42 9.58 9.99 18.33
CA LYS A 42 9.59 11.22 17.51
C LYS A 42 8.91 11.06 16.14
N PHE A 43 8.52 9.84 15.76
CA PHE A 43 7.82 9.60 14.50
C PHE A 43 6.35 10.03 14.65
N ASN A 44 5.92 11.02 13.87
CA ASN A 44 4.64 11.69 14.09
C ASN A 44 3.43 10.99 13.44
N PHE A 45 3.65 10.04 12.54
CA PHE A 45 2.60 9.44 11.71
C PHE A 45 2.26 8.01 12.12
N ASP A 46 1.17 7.47 11.57
CA ASP A 46 0.79 6.07 11.75
C ASP A 46 1.86 5.14 11.15
N ASP A 47 2.22 4.12 11.91
CA ASP A 47 3.27 3.16 11.53
C ASP A 47 2.76 2.00 10.67
N THR A 48 1.44 1.82 10.64
CA THR A 48 0.76 0.86 9.80
C THR A 48 -0.43 1.52 9.12
N VAL A 49 -0.51 1.42 7.79
CA VAL A 49 -1.64 1.88 6.98
C VAL A 49 -2.03 0.75 6.02
N THR A 50 -3.32 0.44 5.93
CA THR A 50 -3.88 -0.50 4.96
C THR A 50 -4.97 0.19 4.16
N ASN A 51 -4.93 0.06 2.84
CA ASN A 51 -5.88 0.68 1.93
C ASN A 51 -6.51 -0.38 1.02
N LEU A 52 -7.80 -0.21 0.74
CA LEU A 52 -8.52 -0.78 -0.38
C LEU A 52 -8.61 0.27 -1.49
N LEU A 53 -8.41 -0.15 -2.72
CA LEU A 53 -8.36 0.70 -3.91
C LEU A 53 -9.37 0.18 -4.93
N LYS A 54 -10.06 1.07 -5.64
CA LYS A 54 -10.87 0.75 -6.82
C LYS A 54 -10.29 1.47 -8.03
N PHE A 55 -10.01 0.73 -9.10
CA PHE A 55 -9.58 1.28 -10.38
C PHE A 55 -10.79 1.58 -11.29
N LYS A 56 -10.57 2.38 -12.33
CA LYS A 56 -11.62 2.78 -13.27
C LYS A 56 -12.33 1.61 -13.94
N SER A 57 -11.64 0.50 -14.23
CA SER A 57 -12.25 -0.76 -14.74
C SER A 57 -13.13 -1.50 -13.74
N GLY A 58 -13.13 -1.10 -12.47
CA GLY A 58 -13.70 -1.88 -11.38
C GLY A 58 -12.74 -2.91 -10.78
N THR A 59 -11.50 -3.02 -11.29
CA THR A 59 -10.45 -3.81 -10.64
C THR A 59 -10.22 -3.32 -9.21
N VAL A 60 -10.06 -4.25 -8.27
CA VAL A 60 -9.83 -3.93 -6.85
C VAL A 60 -8.38 -4.20 -6.48
N GLY A 61 -7.81 -3.31 -5.66
CA GLY A 61 -6.46 -3.42 -5.12
C GLY A 61 -6.45 -3.33 -3.60
N ARG A 62 -5.36 -3.81 -3.00
CA ARG A 62 -5.09 -3.63 -1.58
C ARG A 62 -3.62 -3.34 -1.36
N THR A 63 -3.31 -2.39 -0.48
CA THR A 63 -1.95 -2.15 0.00
C THR A 63 -1.91 -2.18 1.51
N THR A 64 -0.81 -2.68 2.08
CA THR A 64 -0.48 -2.54 3.50
C THR A 64 0.96 -2.09 3.60
N SER A 65 1.17 -0.93 4.19
CA SER A 65 2.50 -0.40 4.54
C SER A 65 2.65 -0.49 6.06
N ASN A 66 3.69 -1.17 6.54
CA ASN A 66 3.92 -1.40 7.97
C ASN A 66 5.41 -1.31 8.28
N LEU A 67 5.79 -0.50 9.27
CA LEU A 67 7.15 -0.39 9.78
C LEU A 67 7.49 -1.41 10.89
N GLY A 68 6.47 -2.00 11.53
CA GLY A 68 6.64 -2.79 12.76
C GLY A 68 6.77 -4.29 12.60
N ALA A 69 6.70 -4.83 11.38
CA ALA A 69 6.87 -6.25 11.18
C ALA A 69 8.34 -6.65 11.32
N GLN A 70 8.67 -7.52 12.29
CA GLN A 70 9.99 -8.15 12.38
C GLN A 70 10.13 -9.23 11.29
N ARG A 71 10.44 -8.79 10.07
CA ARG A 71 10.65 -9.65 8.89
C ARG A 71 11.57 -8.92 7.91
N PRO A 72 12.19 -9.64 6.94
CA PRO A 72 12.87 -8.99 5.84
C PRO A 72 11.95 -7.98 5.13
N GLN A 73 12.52 -6.86 4.68
CA GLN A 73 11.80 -5.88 3.89
C GLN A 73 11.31 -6.55 2.60
N ILE A 74 10.00 -6.45 2.34
CA ILE A 74 9.36 -7.10 1.20
C ILE A 74 8.43 -6.09 0.52
N HIS A 75 8.61 -5.96 -0.80
CA HIS A 75 7.70 -5.29 -1.72
C HIS A 75 7.06 -6.37 -2.62
N GLY A 76 6.06 -7.06 -2.10
CA GLY A 76 5.40 -8.16 -2.81
C GLY A 76 4.13 -7.70 -3.53
N LEU A 77 3.89 -8.24 -4.73
CA LEU A 77 2.67 -8.01 -5.50
C LEU A 77 2.09 -9.35 -5.97
N SER A 78 0.82 -9.57 -5.65
CA SER A 78 0.04 -10.65 -6.23
C SER A 78 -1.03 -10.07 -7.14
N VAL A 79 -1.01 -10.47 -8.41
CA VAL A 79 -1.99 -10.07 -9.43
C VAL A 79 -2.81 -11.29 -9.83
N TYR A 80 -4.13 -11.13 -9.87
CA TYR A 80 -5.08 -12.18 -10.18
C TYR A 80 -5.92 -11.77 -11.37
N GLY A 81 -5.80 -12.48 -12.49
CA GLY A 81 -6.61 -12.28 -13.69
C GLY A 81 -7.53 -13.46 -13.95
N THR A 82 -8.40 -13.32 -14.95
CA THR A 82 -9.34 -14.36 -15.38
C THR A 82 -8.69 -15.48 -16.19
N ARG A 83 -7.48 -15.26 -16.71
CA ARG A 83 -6.74 -16.22 -17.54
C ARG A 83 -5.50 -16.77 -16.86
N GLU A 84 -4.77 -15.94 -16.12
CA GLU A 84 -3.58 -16.33 -15.37
C GLU A 84 -3.40 -15.50 -14.10
N LYS A 85 -2.55 -15.99 -13.19
CA LYS A 85 -2.13 -15.31 -11.95
C LYS A 85 -0.63 -15.01 -12.04
N LEU A 86 -0.23 -13.78 -11.73
CA LEU A 86 1.17 -13.38 -11.60
C LEU A 86 1.47 -13.11 -10.11
N HIS A 87 2.47 -13.78 -9.54
CA HIS A 87 2.94 -13.53 -8.18
C HIS A 87 4.42 -13.15 -8.24
N LYS A 88 4.77 -11.95 -7.76
CA LYS A 88 6.16 -11.49 -7.61
C LYS A 88 6.43 -11.06 -6.17
#